data_AF-A0A8D0PXX5-F1
#
_entry.id   AF-A0A8D0PXX5-F1
#
_cell.length_a   1.000
_cell.length_b   1.000
_cell.length_c   1.000
_cell.angle_alpha   90.00
_cell.angle_beta   90.00
_cell.angle_gamma   90.00
#
_symmetry.space_group_name_H-M   'P 1'
#
loop_
_entity.id
_entity.type
_entity.pdbx_description
1 polymer ?
#
loop_
_entity_poly.entity_id
_entity_poly.type
_entity_poly.pdbx_seq_one_letter_code
_entity_poly.pdbx_strand_id
1 'polypeptide(L)'
;MVSRVTFLGDKHGIHSCFVCCLLWFVYIYLLLIFSFSVLILTIRFFVYSAGVVPLATYMRIYKKGDIVDIKGMGTVQKGMPHKCYHGKTGRVYNVTQHAVGIVVNKQVKGKILAKRINVRIEHIKHSKSRDSFLKRVKENDQKKKEAKEKGTWVQLKRQPAPPREAHFVRTNGKEPELLEPIPYEFMA
;
A
#
# COMPACT_ATOMS: atom_id res chain seq x y z
N MET A 1 -12.21 73.61 -32.05
CA MET A 1 -11.38 73.57 -33.27
C MET A 1 -10.48 72.35 -33.15
N VAL A 2 -10.67 71.37 -34.02
CA VAL A 2 -10.16 69.99 -33.90
C VAL A 2 -8.68 69.94 -34.30
N SER A 3 -7.80 69.59 -33.36
CA SER A 3 -6.40 69.32 -33.66
C SER A 3 -6.23 67.85 -34.05
N ARG A 4 -5.97 67.66 -35.33
CA ARG A 4 -5.74 66.40 -36.04
C ARG A 4 -4.42 65.77 -35.58
N VAL A 5 -4.46 64.63 -34.89
CA VAL A 5 -3.28 63.78 -34.65
C VAL A 5 -3.35 62.61 -35.64
N THR A 6 -2.44 62.60 -36.60
CA THR A 6 -2.21 61.50 -37.52
C THR A 6 -1.47 60.35 -36.81
N PHE A 7 -2.13 59.21 -36.63
CA PHE A 7 -1.46 57.96 -36.23
C PHE A 7 -0.91 57.26 -37.48
N LEU A 8 0.42 57.17 -37.54
CA LEU A 8 1.19 56.48 -38.57
C LEU A 8 1.36 55.01 -38.15
N GLY A 9 0.90 54.08 -38.99
CA GLY A 9 1.58 52.82 -39.35
C GLY A 9 1.88 51.77 -38.27
N ASP A 10 1.13 50.67 -38.34
CA ASP A 10 1.49 49.30 -37.92
C ASP A 10 2.96 48.93 -38.19
N LYS A 11 3.59 48.14 -37.27
CA LYS A 11 4.37 46.90 -37.54
C LYS A 11 5.06 46.36 -36.26
N HIS A 12 4.33 45.78 -35.30
CA HIS A 12 4.95 44.95 -34.23
C HIS A 12 4.08 43.74 -33.79
N GLY A 13 3.30 43.17 -34.71
CA GLY A 13 2.34 42.10 -34.42
C GLY A 13 2.79 40.65 -34.67
N ILE A 14 4.10 40.37 -34.83
CA ILE A 14 4.56 39.02 -35.26
C ILE A 14 5.51 38.36 -34.23
N HIS A 15 6.22 39.12 -33.41
CA HIS A 15 7.16 38.56 -32.41
C HIS A 15 6.49 38.08 -31.11
N SER A 16 5.35 38.66 -30.72
CA SER A 16 4.63 38.28 -29.49
C SER A 16 3.86 36.96 -29.62
N CYS A 17 3.49 36.57 -30.85
CA CYS A 17 2.74 35.34 -31.11
C CYS A 17 3.65 34.10 -31.08
N PHE A 18 4.88 34.22 -31.56
CA PHE A 18 5.83 33.10 -31.64
C PHE A 18 6.35 32.68 -30.26
N VAL A 19 6.67 33.67 -29.41
CA VAL A 19 7.15 33.44 -28.04
C VAL A 19 6.04 32.87 -27.15
N CYS A 20 4.79 33.33 -27.33
CA CYS A 20 3.64 32.79 -26.60
C CYS A 20 3.33 31.34 -27.01
N CYS A 21 3.44 31.00 -28.30
CA CYS A 21 3.22 29.64 -28.79
C CYS A 21 4.31 28.66 -28.32
N LEU A 22 5.58 29.09 -28.26
CA LEU A 22 6.70 28.32 -27.71
C LEU A 22 6.57 28.11 -26.20
N LEU A 23 6.19 29.15 -25.43
CA LEU A 23 5.93 29.01 -24.00
C LEU A 23 4.74 28.09 -23.71
N TRP A 24 3.70 28.13 -24.53
CA TRP A 24 2.55 27.23 -24.41
C TRP A 24 2.91 25.78 -24.75
N PHE A 25 3.74 25.56 -25.77
CA PHE A 25 4.27 24.23 -26.11
C PHE A 25 5.18 23.67 -25.03
N VAL A 26 6.06 24.50 -24.45
CA VAL A 26 6.93 24.11 -23.32
C VAL A 26 6.09 23.83 -22.08
N TYR A 27 5.03 24.61 -21.80
CA TYR A 27 4.14 24.37 -20.66
C TYR A 27 3.31 23.08 -20.82
N ILE A 28 2.83 22.78 -22.04
CA ILE A 28 2.14 21.53 -22.36
C ILE A 28 3.11 20.34 -22.28
N TYR A 29 4.34 20.47 -22.79
CA TYR A 29 5.39 19.46 -22.64
C TYR A 29 5.78 19.26 -21.18
N LEU A 30 5.91 20.33 -20.38
CA LEU A 30 6.21 20.25 -18.95
C LEU A 30 5.06 19.57 -18.19
N LEU A 31 3.79 19.86 -18.51
CA LEU A 31 2.60 19.21 -17.94
C LEU A 31 2.49 17.73 -18.34
N LEU A 32 2.85 17.38 -19.58
CA LEU A 32 2.90 16.00 -20.05
C LEU A 32 4.04 15.21 -19.38
N ILE A 33 5.20 15.84 -19.19
CA ILE A 33 6.35 15.26 -18.47
C ILE A 33 6.02 15.11 -16.98
N PHE A 34 5.34 16.07 -16.36
CA PHE A 34 4.94 16.00 -14.94
C PHE A 34 3.84 14.94 -14.68
N SER A 35 3.00 14.66 -15.68
CA SER A 35 1.93 13.67 -15.57
C SER A 35 2.39 12.24 -15.85
N PHE A 36 3.43 12.04 -16.67
CA PHE A 36 3.88 10.70 -17.09
C PHE A 36 5.22 10.26 -16.46
N SER A 37 6.20 11.16 -16.26
CA SER A 37 7.56 10.79 -15.83
C SER A 37 7.75 10.78 -14.31
N VAL A 38 6.96 11.53 -13.53
CA VAL A 38 6.98 11.44 -12.05
C VAL A 38 6.30 10.15 -11.56
N LEU A 39 5.55 9.46 -12.43
CA LEU A 39 4.81 8.23 -12.12
C LEU A 39 5.69 6.97 -12.14
N ILE A 40 6.75 6.95 -12.95
CA ILE A 40 7.57 5.76 -13.20
C ILE A 40 8.75 5.66 -12.20
N LEU A 41 9.25 6.78 -11.67
CA LEU A 41 10.39 6.74 -10.74
C LEU A 41 10.05 6.16 -9.35
N THR A 42 8.79 6.27 -8.88
CA THR A 42 8.34 5.63 -7.63
C THR A 42 8.06 4.13 -7.73
N ILE A 43 8.15 3.54 -8.92
CA ILE A 43 8.09 2.07 -9.10
C ILE A 43 9.49 1.44 -8.98
N ARG A 44 10.55 2.26 -8.82
CA ARG A 44 11.93 1.79 -8.64
C ARG A 44 12.38 1.72 -7.17
N PHE A 45 11.48 1.35 -6.27
CA PHE A 45 11.83 0.99 -4.89
C PHE A 45 10.93 -0.15 -4.37
N PHE A 46 10.92 -1.26 -5.10
CA PHE A 46 10.43 -2.52 -4.57
C PHE A 46 11.43 -3.59 -4.99
N VAL A 47 12.11 -4.23 -4.02
CA VAL A 47 13.07 -5.32 -4.27
C VAL A 47 12.43 -6.30 -5.25
N TYR A 48 12.97 -6.30 -6.47
CA TYR A 48 12.45 -7.09 -7.56
C TYR A 48 13.57 -7.99 -8.02
N SER A 49 13.45 -9.29 -7.71
CA SER A 49 14.25 -10.30 -8.38
C SER A 49 13.86 -10.25 -9.86
N ALA A 50 14.76 -9.77 -10.70
CA ALA A 50 14.60 -9.84 -12.15
C ALA A 50 14.51 -11.32 -12.54
N GLY A 51 13.45 -11.70 -13.28
CA GLY A 51 13.28 -13.09 -13.71
C GLY A 51 11.83 -13.51 -13.93
N VAL A 52 11.68 -14.81 -14.20
CA VAL A 52 10.39 -15.47 -14.44
C VAL A 52 9.58 -15.52 -13.14
N VAL A 53 8.29 -15.19 -13.20
CA VAL A 53 7.37 -15.27 -12.05
C VAL A 53 7.20 -16.74 -11.64
N PRO A 54 7.33 -17.10 -10.35
CA PRO A 54 7.19 -18.48 -9.91
C PRO A 54 5.78 -19.02 -10.18
N LEU A 55 5.70 -20.27 -10.66
CA LEU A 55 4.46 -20.95 -11.04
C LEU A 55 3.42 -21.00 -9.91
N ALA A 56 3.88 -21.04 -8.66
CA ALA A 56 3.01 -21.02 -7.48
C ALA A 56 2.10 -19.79 -7.41
N THR A 57 2.46 -18.66 -8.06
CA THR A 57 1.62 -17.46 -8.08
C THR A 57 0.40 -17.64 -8.98
N TYR A 58 0.55 -18.31 -10.11
CA TYR A 58 -0.54 -18.55 -11.07
C TYR A 58 -1.54 -19.59 -10.57
N MET A 59 -1.05 -20.60 -9.85
CA MET A 59 -1.89 -21.70 -9.34
C MET A 59 -2.66 -21.34 -8.06
N ARG A 60 -2.59 -20.10 -7.57
CA ARG A 60 -3.36 -19.69 -6.39
C ARG A 60 -4.84 -19.63 -6.72
N ILE A 61 -5.63 -20.34 -5.94
CA ILE A 61 -7.09 -20.37 -6.06
C ILE A 61 -7.66 -19.16 -5.31
N TYR A 62 -8.50 -18.37 -5.99
CA TYR A 62 -9.24 -17.26 -5.38
C TYR A 62 -10.75 -17.52 -5.51
N LYS A 63 -11.48 -17.27 -4.42
CA LYS A 63 -12.94 -17.38 -4.37
C LYS A 63 -13.56 -16.02 -4.08
N LYS A 64 -14.84 -15.88 -4.39
CA LYS A 64 -15.62 -14.69 -4.03
C LYS A 64 -15.69 -14.58 -2.51
N GLY A 65 -15.43 -13.38 -1.98
CA GLY A 65 -15.40 -13.11 -0.54
C GLY A 65 -14.03 -13.26 0.13
N ASP A 66 -13.03 -13.79 -0.57
CA ASP A 66 -11.67 -13.88 -0.04
C ASP A 66 -11.07 -12.48 0.20
N ILE A 67 -10.23 -12.38 1.23
CA ILE A 67 -9.50 -11.15 1.57
C ILE A 67 -8.11 -11.23 0.95
N VAL A 68 -7.82 -10.26 0.09
CA VAL A 68 -6.61 -10.25 -0.72
C VAL A 68 -5.84 -8.95 -0.58
N ASP A 69 -4.53 -9.05 -0.61
CA ASP A 69 -3.59 -7.96 -0.57
C ASP A 69 -3.08 -7.67 -1.99
N ILE A 70 -3.10 -6.38 -2.37
CA ILE A 70 -2.68 -5.93 -3.69
C ILE A 70 -1.21 -5.52 -3.64
N LYS A 71 -0.38 -6.22 -4.41
CA LYS A 71 1.03 -5.92 -4.58
C LYS A 71 1.39 -5.96 -6.07
N GLY A 72 1.40 -4.78 -6.68
CA GLY A 72 1.82 -4.60 -8.07
C GLY A 72 3.23 -5.13 -8.30
N MET A 73 3.40 -5.84 -9.42
CA MET A 73 4.64 -6.49 -9.83
C MET A 73 5.06 -5.96 -11.21
N GLY A 74 6.31 -5.54 -11.38
CA GLY A 74 6.77 -4.88 -12.61
C GLY A 74 6.94 -5.80 -13.83
N THR A 75 7.12 -7.12 -13.63
CA THR A 75 7.34 -8.08 -14.73
C THR A 75 6.14 -8.19 -15.66
N VAL A 76 4.93 -8.14 -15.11
CA VAL A 76 3.69 -8.26 -15.86
C VAL A 76 3.02 -6.89 -15.90
N GLN A 77 2.92 -6.33 -17.10
CA GLN A 77 2.36 -4.99 -17.29
C GLN A 77 0.82 -5.01 -17.39
N LYS A 78 0.25 -6.12 -17.88
CA LYS A 78 -1.19 -6.24 -18.09
C LYS A 78 -1.94 -6.34 -16.76
N GLY A 79 -3.05 -5.61 -16.64
CA GLY A 79 -3.89 -5.62 -15.43
C GLY A 79 -3.16 -5.19 -14.16
N MET A 80 -2.09 -4.39 -14.32
CA MET A 80 -1.36 -3.77 -13.23
C MET A 80 -2.27 -2.79 -12.47
N PRO A 81 -2.34 -2.88 -11.13
CA PRO A 81 -3.11 -1.94 -10.34
C PRO A 81 -2.45 -0.56 -10.34
N HIS A 82 -3.25 0.50 -10.32
CA HIS A 82 -2.73 1.87 -10.15
C HIS A 82 -2.01 2.02 -8.79
N LYS A 83 -0.97 2.86 -8.73
CA LYS A 83 -0.11 3.07 -7.54
C LYS A 83 -0.86 3.28 -6.22
N CYS A 84 -2.00 3.99 -6.27
CA CYS A 84 -2.82 4.27 -5.09
C CYS A 84 -3.43 3.02 -4.41
N TYR A 85 -3.45 1.88 -5.11
CA TYR A 85 -3.96 0.61 -4.59
C TYR A 85 -2.84 -0.35 -4.16
N HIS A 86 -1.57 0.01 -4.38
CA HIS A 86 -0.45 -0.79 -3.90
C HIS A 86 -0.45 -0.83 -2.37
N GLY A 87 -0.30 -2.02 -1.79
CA GLY A 87 -0.33 -2.23 -0.34
C GLY A 87 -1.73 -2.09 0.27
N LYS A 88 -2.80 -2.00 -0.54
CA LYS A 88 -4.17 -2.01 -0.04
C LYS A 88 -4.71 -3.44 -0.01
N THR A 89 -5.52 -3.71 0.99
CA THR A 89 -6.28 -4.95 1.13
C THR A 89 -7.71 -4.73 0.67
N GLY A 90 -8.30 -5.73 0.03
CA GLY A 90 -9.67 -5.68 -0.44
C GLY A 90 -10.35 -7.04 -0.37
N ARG A 91 -11.63 -7.06 -0.79
CA ARG A 91 -12.42 -8.28 -0.89
C ARG A 91 -12.70 -8.62 -2.34
N VAL A 92 -12.58 -9.89 -2.68
CA VAL A 92 -12.91 -10.37 -4.03
C VAL A 92 -14.42 -10.35 -4.26
N TYR A 93 -14.88 -9.68 -5.31
CA TYR A 93 -16.30 -9.71 -5.74
C TYR A 93 -16.52 -10.56 -6.99
N ASN A 94 -15.56 -10.56 -7.92
CA ASN A 94 -15.64 -11.31 -9.16
C ASN A 94 -14.33 -12.04 -9.45
N VAL A 95 -14.42 -13.18 -10.13
CA VAL A 95 -13.28 -13.98 -10.56
C VAL A 95 -13.43 -14.22 -12.05
N THR A 96 -12.38 -13.95 -12.82
CA THR A 96 -12.30 -14.16 -14.27
C THR A 96 -11.15 -15.11 -14.58
N GLN A 97 -10.97 -15.49 -15.85
CA GLN A 97 -9.96 -16.47 -16.26
C GLN A 97 -8.52 -16.13 -15.82
N HIS A 98 -8.14 -14.85 -15.88
CA HIS A 98 -6.76 -14.40 -15.56
C HIS A 98 -6.70 -13.28 -14.51
N ALA A 99 -7.85 -12.77 -14.08
CA ALA A 99 -7.93 -11.62 -13.20
C ALA A 99 -9.02 -11.77 -12.13
N VAL A 100 -8.87 -10.99 -11.08
CA VAL A 100 -9.77 -10.95 -9.95
C VAL A 100 -10.28 -9.53 -9.78
N GLY A 101 -11.59 -9.41 -9.65
CA GLY A 101 -12.27 -8.18 -9.31
C GLY A 101 -12.25 -7.98 -7.80
N ILE A 102 -11.63 -6.90 -7.34
CA ILE A 102 -11.46 -6.57 -5.92
C ILE A 102 -12.20 -5.28 -5.59
N VAL A 103 -12.93 -5.28 -4.47
CA VAL A 103 -13.47 -4.08 -3.84
C VAL A 103 -12.46 -3.56 -2.82
N VAL A 104 -11.96 -2.35 -3.04
CA VAL A 104 -10.96 -1.70 -2.18
C VAL A 104 -11.53 -0.37 -1.67
N ASN A 105 -11.31 -0.10 -0.40
CA ASN A 105 -11.66 1.18 0.21
C ASN A 105 -10.58 2.22 -0.12
N LYS A 106 -10.95 3.24 -0.89
CA LYS A 106 -10.07 4.36 -1.22
C LYS A 106 -10.62 5.64 -0.62
N GLN A 107 -9.78 6.34 0.14
CA GLN A 107 -10.09 7.68 0.61
C GLN A 107 -9.92 8.67 -0.55
N VAL A 108 -10.95 9.47 -0.80
CA VAL A 108 -10.94 10.56 -1.77
C VAL A 108 -11.37 11.81 -1.03
N LYS A 109 -10.39 12.69 -0.73
CA LYS A 109 -10.59 13.86 0.12
C LYS A 109 -11.18 13.44 1.49
N GLY A 110 -12.38 13.89 1.82
CA GLY A 110 -13.05 13.61 3.10
C GLY A 110 -13.89 12.33 3.18
N LYS A 111 -14.01 11.54 2.11
CA LYS A 111 -14.88 10.34 2.12
C LYS A 111 -14.14 9.07 1.69
N ILE A 112 -14.53 7.94 2.28
CA ILE A 112 -14.04 6.60 1.90
C ILE A 112 -15.03 6.00 0.91
N LEU A 113 -14.54 5.71 -0.30
CA LEU A 113 -15.33 5.09 -1.36
C LEU A 113 -14.88 3.66 -1.57
N ALA A 114 -15.84 2.73 -1.66
CA ALA A 114 -15.60 1.38 -2.12
C ALA A 114 -15.44 1.39 -3.65
N LYS A 115 -14.21 1.25 -4.13
CA LYS A 115 -13.88 1.20 -5.56
C LYS A 115 -13.72 -0.25 -6.00
N ARG A 116 -14.31 -0.59 -7.16
CA ARG A 116 -14.15 -1.89 -7.81
C ARG A 116 -13.01 -1.80 -8.83
N ILE A 117 -12.09 -2.75 -8.78
CA ILE A 117 -10.88 -2.78 -9.61
C ILE A 117 -10.70 -4.21 -10.14
N ASN A 118 -10.32 -4.33 -11.40
CA ASN A 118 -9.92 -5.61 -11.99
C ASN A 118 -8.39 -5.68 -11.98
N VAL A 119 -7.84 -6.65 -11.29
CA VAL A 119 -6.38 -6.83 -11.12
C VAL A 119 -6.02 -8.25 -11.50
N ARG A 120 -4.90 -8.46 -12.20
CA ARG A 120 -4.46 -9.83 -12.52
C ARG A 120 -3.88 -10.56 -11.30
N ILE A 121 -3.87 -11.89 -11.38
CA ILE A 121 -3.48 -12.82 -10.31
C ILE A 121 -2.03 -12.60 -9.82
N GLU A 122 -1.12 -12.20 -10.70
CA GLU A 122 0.28 -11.97 -10.37
C GLU A 122 0.46 -10.85 -9.34
N HIS A 123 -0.43 -9.86 -9.37
CA HIS A 123 -0.38 -8.69 -8.48
C HIS A 123 -1.15 -8.88 -7.17
N ILE A 124 -1.63 -10.10 -6.89
CA ILE A 124 -2.51 -10.39 -5.78
C ILE A 124 -1.90 -11.49 -4.90
N LYS A 125 -2.08 -11.36 -3.59
CA LYS A 125 -1.74 -12.38 -2.61
C LYS A 125 -2.90 -12.55 -1.62
N HIS A 126 -3.06 -13.76 -1.07
CA HIS A 126 -3.98 -13.99 0.04
C HIS A 126 -3.48 -13.32 1.31
N SER A 127 -4.40 -12.71 2.07
CA SER A 127 -4.05 -12.03 3.31
C SER A 127 -4.00 -12.99 4.51
N LYS A 128 -2.82 -13.09 5.13
CA LYS A 128 -2.59 -13.94 6.32
C LYS A 128 -3.39 -13.50 7.55
N SER A 129 -3.86 -12.24 7.56
CA SER A 129 -4.68 -11.69 8.63
C SER A 129 -5.96 -12.51 8.84
N ARG A 130 -6.63 -12.90 7.75
CA ARG A 130 -7.86 -13.68 7.78
C ARG A 130 -7.61 -15.12 8.24
N ASP A 131 -6.50 -15.73 7.79
CA ASP A 131 -6.14 -17.09 8.17
C ASP A 131 -5.94 -17.23 9.69
N SER A 132 -5.24 -16.27 10.30
CA SER A 132 -5.03 -16.26 11.75
C SER A 132 -6.34 -16.14 12.53
N PHE A 133 -7.30 -15.38 12.01
CA PHE A 133 -8.62 -15.24 12.59
C PHE A 133 -9.41 -16.55 12.49
N LEU A 134 -9.43 -17.17 11.31
CA LEU A 134 -10.15 -18.42 11.07
C LEU A 134 -9.59 -19.59 11.91
N LYS A 135 -8.27 -19.68 12.07
CA LYS A 135 -7.64 -20.66 12.96
C LYS A 135 -8.13 -20.50 14.41
N ARG A 136 -8.14 -19.26 14.91
CA ARG A 136 -8.65 -18.98 16.26
C ARG A 136 -10.14 -19.26 16.42
N VAL A 137 -10.97 -18.99 15.41
CA VAL A 137 -12.40 -19.32 15.47
C VAL A 137 -12.58 -20.82 15.67
N LYS A 138 -11.87 -21.64 14.89
CA LYS A 138 -11.90 -23.10 15.03
C LYS A 138 -11.42 -23.56 16.41
N GLU A 139 -10.30 -23.03 16.89
CA GLU A 139 -9.77 -23.34 18.22
C GLU A 139 -10.76 -22.97 19.35
N ASN A 140 -11.41 -21.82 19.23
CA ASN A 140 -12.40 -21.37 20.21
C ASN A 140 -13.66 -22.22 20.18
N ASP A 141 -14.14 -22.61 19.00
CA ASP A 141 -15.30 -23.49 18.86
C ASP A 141 -15.02 -24.87 19.47
N GLN A 142 -13.80 -25.39 19.29
CA GLN A 142 -13.37 -26.63 19.91
C GLN A 142 -13.34 -26.52 21.44
N LYS A 143 -12.69 -25.49 21.98
CA LYS A 143 -12.65 -25.22 23.44
C LYS A 143 -14.04 -25.06 24.04
N LYS A 144 -14.96 -24.44 23.30
CA LYS A 144 -16.36 -24.25 23.74
C LYS A 144 -17.12 -25.57 23.86
N LYS A 145 -16.90 -26.50 22.94
CA LYS A 145 -17.50 -27.84 22.99
C LYS A 145 -16.96 -28.63 24.19
N GLU A 146 -15.64 -28.67 24.34
CA GLU A 146 -14.98 -29.36 25.46
C GLU A 146 -15.38 -28.80 26.82
N ALA A 147 -15.49 -27.47 26.95
CA ALA A 147 -15.95 -26.81 28.15
C ALA A 147 -17.40 -27.18 28.49
N LYS A 148 -18.27 -27.28 27.48
CA LYS A 148 -19.67 -27.70 27.65
C LYS A 148 -19.79 -29.14 28.11
N GLU A 149 -18.96 -30.04 27.56
CA GLU A 149 -18.92 -31.46 27.97
C GLU A 149 -18.40 -31.64 29.40
N LYS A 150 -17.38 -30.87 29.80
CA LYS A 150 -16.79 -30.91 31.14
C LYS A 150 -17.58 -30.09 32.18
N GLY A 151 -18.52 -29.26 31.75
CA GLY A 151 -19.26 -28.32 32.61
C GLY A 151 -18.40 -27.18 33.17
N THR A 152 -17.22 -26.92 32.62
CA THR A 152 -16.30 -25.88 33.08
C THR A 152 -16.50 -24.58 32.28
N TRP A 153 -16.29 -23.44 32.92
CA TRP A 153 -16.34 -22.15 32.25
C TRP A 153 -14.96 -21.78 31.69
N VAL A 154 -14.90 -21.32 30.43
CA VAL A 154 -13.65 -20.95 29.74
C VAL A 154 -13.74 -19.53 29.18
N GLN A 155 -12.70 -18.73 29.42
CA GLN A 155 -12.56 -17.40 28.82
C GLN A 155 -12.07 -17.49 27.37
N LEU A 156 -12.89 -17.05 26.41
CA LEU A 156 -12.56 -17.12 24.96
C LEU A 156 -12.05 -15.79 24.38
N LYS A 157 -12.26 -14.69 25.11
CA LYS A 157 -11.84 -13.35 24.68
C LYS A 157 -10.33 -13.19 24.93
N ARG A 158 -9.65 -12.51 23.99
CA ARG A 158 -8.24 -12.13 24.15
C ARG A 158 -8.13 -11.05 25.22
N GLN A 159 -7.10 -11.11 26.04
CA GLN A 159 -6.73 -10.05 26.97
C GLN A 159 -5.48 -9.32 26.46
N PRO A 160 -5.32 -8.02 26.76
CA PRO A 160 -4.06 -7.33 26.54
C PRO A 160 -2.96 -7.95 27.43
N ALA A 161 -1.71 -7.59 27.17
CA ALA A 161 -0.60 -8.02 28.02
C ALA A 161 -0.84 -7.54 29.46
N PRO A 162 -0.96 -8.45 30.44
CA PRO A 162 -1.09 -8.06 31.84
C PRO A 162 0.24 -7.50 32.36
N PRO A 163 0.23 -6.79 33.50
CA PRO A 163 1.45 -6.50 34.25
C PRO A 163 2.24 -7.78 34.50
N ARG A 164 3.57 -7.69 34.48
CA ARG A 164 4.42 -8.84 34.81
C ARG A 164 4.11 -9.29 36.24
N GLU A 165 3.92 -10.60 36.40
CA GLU A 165 3.70 -11.18 37.72
C GLU A 165 4.95 -11.05 38.58
N ALA A 166 4.74 -10.91 39.90
CA ALA A 166 5.83 -10.92 40.86
C ALA A 166 6.57 -12.25 40.77
N HIS A 167 7.89 -12.20 40.54
CA HIS A 167 8.74 -13.38 40.47
C HIS A 167 10.04 -13.10 41.21
N PHE A 168 10.62 -14.16 41.77
CA PHE A 168 11.90 -14.09 42.44
C PHE A 168 13.01 -14.37 41.43
N VAL A 169 13.93 -13.42 41.27
CA VAL A 169 15.15 -13.62 40.49
C VAL A 169 16.23 -14.15 41.43
N ARG A 170 16.69 -15.38 41.19
CA ARG A 170 17.80 -15.98 41.93
C ARG A 170 19.11 -15.76 41.18
N THR A 171 20.14 -15.30 41.87
CA THR A 171 21.43 -14.96 41.25
C THR A 171 22.36 -16.16 41.05
N ASN A 172 21.97 -17.37 41.48
CA ASN A 172 22.69 -18.64 41.29
C ASN A 172 24.22 -18.53 41.47
N GLY A 173 24.66 -17.83 42.53
CA GLY A 173 26.07 -17.65 42.87
C GLY A 173 26.85 -16.64 42.01
N LYS A 174 26.20 -15.96 41.05
CA LYS A 174 26.79 -14.82 40.34
C LYS A 174 26.44 -13.54 41.08
N GLU A 175 27.39 -12.64 41.22
CA GLU A 175 27.12 -11.31 41.78
C GLU A 175 26.56 -10.40 40.68
N PRO A 176 25.69 -9.43 41.02
CA PRO A 176 25.24 -8.42 40.06
C PRO A 176 26.44 -7.60 39.60
N GLU A 177 26.60 -7.45 38.28
CA GLU A 177 27.67 -6.64 37.71
C GLU A 177 27.43 -5.15 37.99
N LEU A 178 28.43 -4.48 38.55
CA LEU A 178 28.42 -3.03 38.72
C LEU A 178 28.81 -2.38 37.39
N LEU A 179 27.88 -1.63 36.80
CA LEU A 179 28.13 -0.87 35.58
C LEU A 179 28.50 0.58 35.94
N GLU A 180 29.61 1.06 35.39
CA GLU A 180 30.08 2.44 35.57
C GLU A 180 29.81 3.28 34.30
N PRO A 181 29.50 4.57 34.44
CA PRO A 181 29.34 5.46 33.30
C PRO A 181 30.67 5.61 32.57
N ILE A 182 30.64 5.42 31.25
CA ILE A 182 31.81 5.61 30.38
C ILE A 182 32.16 7.11 30.36
N PRO A 183 33.45 7.49 30.46
CA PRO A 183 33.87 8.88 30.35
C PRO A 183 33.58 9.45 28.95
N TYR A 184 33.40 10.77 28.88
CA TYR A 184 33.16 11.46 27.62
C TYR A 184 34.42 11.41 26.72
N GLU A 185 34.25 10.88 25.52
CA GLU A 185 35.27 10.88 24.47
C GLU A 185 34.71 11.56 23.22
N PHE A 186 35.50 12.46 22.62
CA PHE A 186 35.16 13.08 21.35
C PHE A 186 35.57 12.14 20.21
N MET A 187 34.60 11.47 19.58
CA MET A 187 34.83 10.65 18.39
C MET A 187 34.55 11.48 17.13
N ALA A 188 35.58 11.68 16.31
CA ALA A 188 35.53 12.35 15.00
C ALA A 188 35.55 11.33 13.86
#